data_AF-A0AAV0YTP4-F1
#
_entry.id   AF-A0AAV0YTP4-F1
#
_cell.length_a   1.000
_cell.length_b   1.000
_cell.length_c   1.000
_cell.angle_alpha   90.00
_cell.angle_beta   90.00
_cell.angle_gamma   90.00
#
_symmetry.space_group_name_H-M   'P 1'
#
loop_
_entity.id
_entity.type
_entity.pdbx_description
1 polymer ?
#
loop_
_entity_poly.entity_id
_entity_poly.type
_entity_poly.pdbx_seq_one_letter_code
_entity_poly.pdbx_strand_id
1 'polypeptide(L)'
;MRHLFGCALQHQAHHHLLVIEKLIQKQCEPLPRRRSFAKSVSSKVKFLHPFLVSLWKPISNKTVNWNGFNCKSFECLNGRKLNRDCFHCFDLVNGYENQRFVKSKSKNDFLVDDVLQLGNGGIIIGFDIGIGSGSFAAVMSERNVTVITSTLNVNGPFNEFIAARGLFSVYLSLDHRFPFVQSSIPLSNSKK
;
A
#
# COMPACT_ATOMS: atom_id res chain seq x y z
N MET A 1 -42.46 -1.82 3.03
CA MET A 1 -42.30 -0.70 2.06
C MET A 1 -41.84 0.53 2.83
N ARG A 2 -40.83 1.25 2.31
CA ARG A 2 -40.20 2.49 2.82
C ARG A 2 -39.15 2.30 3.93
N HIS A 3 -37.86 2.34 3.54
CA HIS A 3 -36.92 3.42 3.89
C HIS A 3 -35.58 3.18 3.15
N LEU A 4 -35.55 3.51 1.86
CA LEU A 4 -34.33 3.71 1.08
C LEU A 4 -34.10 5.23 1.03
N PHE A 5 -33.32 5.77 1.96
CA PHE A 5 -32.79 7.12 1.82
C PHE A 5 -31.56 7.06 0.92
N GLY A 6 -31.75 7.48 -0.33
CA GLY A 6 -30.69 7.71 -1.29
C GLY A 6 -29.82 8.89 -0.86
N CYS A 7 -28.50 8.72 -0.99
CA CYS A 7 -27.55 9.81 -0.92
C CYS A 7 -27.17 10.19 -2.36
N ALA A 8 -27.94 11.10 -2.96
CA ALA A 8 -27.56 11.78 -4.18
C ALA A 8 -26.88 13.10 -3.78
N LEU A 9 -25.62 13.29 -4.14
CA LEU A 9 -25.00 14.60 -4.15
C LEU A 9 -24.05 14.73 -5.35
N GLN A 10 -24.46 15.62 -6.23
CA GLN A 10 -23.76 16.15 -7.39
C GLN A 10 -22.86 17.30 -6.90
N HIS A 11 -21.72 17.50 -7.56
CA HIS A 11 -20.79 18.65 -7.53
C HIS A 11 -19.42 18.57 -6.81
N GLN A 12 -18.42 19.00 -7.61
CA GLN A 12 -17.07 19.53 -7.36
C GLN A 12 -15.89 18.60 -7.02
N ALA A 13 -14.99 18.51 -8.02
CA ALA A 13 -13.93 17.51 -8.21
C ALA A 13 -12.62 17.70 -7.42
N HIS A 14 -12.56 18.55 -6.39
CA HIS A 14 -11.29 18.89 -5.72
C HIS A 14 -11.19 18.47 -4.25
N HIS A 15 -12.30 18.05 -3.61
CA HIS A 15 -12.34 17.59 -2.22
C HIS A 15 -12.47 16.06 -2.05
N HIS A 16 -12.35 15.30 -3.13
CA HIS A 16 -12.93 13.94 -3.20
C HIS A 16 -12.18 12.83 -2.44
N LEU A 17 -10.85 12.89 -2.26
CA LEU A 17 -10.12 11.73 -1.70
C LEU A 17 -10.46 11.45 -0.23
N LEU A 18 -10.45 12.49 0.63
CA LEU A 18 -10.77 12.34 2.05
C LEU A 18 -12.25 12.00 2.30
N VAL A 19 -13.13 12.46 1.41
CA VAL A 19 -14.58 12.18 1.51
C VAL A 19 -14.85 10.73 1.14
N ILE A 20 -14.19 10.19 0.11
CA ILE A 20 -14.32 8.79 -0.29
C ILE A 20 -13.87 7.85 0.84
N GLU A 21 -12.74 8.13 1.50
CA GLU A 21 -12.27 7.27 2.61
C GLU A 21 -13.28 7.22 3.78
N LYS A 22 -13.87 8.37 4.14
CA LYS A 22 -14.91 8.44 5.18
C LYS A 22 -16.22 7.75 4.77
N LEU A 23 -16.53 7.73 3.48
CA LEU A 23 -17.72 7.05 2.94
C LEU A 23 -17.53 5.54 2.84
N ILE A 24 -16.32 5.08 2.48
CA ILE A 24 -15.94 3.66 2.51
C ILE A 24 -15.97 3.12 3.95
N GLN A 25 -15.52 3.91 4.93
CA GLN A 25 -15.68 3.56 6.36
C GLN A 25 -17.15 3.43 6.80
N LYS A 26 -18.10 3.99 6.04
CA LYS A 26 -19.55 3.95 6.32
C LYS A 26 -20.32 3.02 5.37
N GLN A 27 -19.64 2.09 4.69
CA GLN A 27 -20.28 1.13 3.76
C GLN A 27 -21.04 1.77 2.60
N CYS A 28 -20.74 3.03 2.25
CA CYS A 28 -21.28 3.63 1.04
C CYS A 28 -20.40 3.20 -0.13
N GLU A 29 -20.90 2.30 -0.96
CA GLU A 29 -20.20 1.87 -2.17
C GLU A 29 -20.11 3.05 -3.15
N PRO A 30 -18.91 3.48 -3.57
CA PRO A 30 -18.78 4.61 -4.48
C PRO A 30 -19.38 4.22 -5.83
N LEU A 31 -20.31 5.04 -6.32
CA LEU A 31 -20.91 4.87 -7.65
C LEU A 31 -19.84 4.61 -8.71
N PRO A 32 -20.12 3.78 -9.74
CA PRO A 32 -19.20 3.52 -10.83
C PRO A 32 -18.66 4.83 -11.37
N ARG A 33 -17.38 5.12 -11.07
CA ARG A 33 -16.77 6.36 -11.51
C ARG A 33 -16.74 6.34 -13.03
N ARG A 34 -17.47 7.26 -13.66
CA ARG A 34 -17.27 7.61 -15.07
C ARG A 34 -15.76 7.78 -15.24
N ARG A 35 -15.15 7.02 -16.16
CA ARG A 35 -13.70 6.96 -16.39
C ARG A 35 -13.19 8.36 -16.74
N SER A 36 -12.92 9.18 -15.74
CA SER A 36 -12.19 10.43 -15.90
C SER A 36 -10.75 10.04 -16.18
N PHE A 37 -10.19 10.59 -17.26
CA PHE A 37 -8.78 10.44 -17.57
C PHE A 37 -7.98 10.77 -16.30
N ALA A 38 -7.30 9.78 -15.74
CA ALA A 38 -6.40 10.00 -14.62
C ALA A 38 -5.41 11.09 -15.05
N LYS A 39 -5.18 12.09 -14.19
CA LYS A 39 -4.20 13.15 -14.45
C LYS A 39 -2.91 12.50 -14.97
N SER A 40 -2.40 12.99 -16.10
CA SER A 40 -1.25 12.43 -16.79
C SER A 40 -0.14 12.06 -15.82
N VAL A 41 0.15 10.76 -15.71
CA VAL A 41 1.20 10.17 -14.87
C VAL A 41 2.59 10.64 -15.33
N SER A 42 2.70 11.17 -16.55
CA SER A 42 3.95 11.59 -17.21
C SER A 42 4.82 12.52 -16.36
N SER A 43 4.23 13.48 -15.64
CA SER A 43 5.02 14.42 -14.82
C SER A 43 5.67 13.78 -13.59
N LYS A 44 5.17 12.63 -13.14
CA LYS A 44 5.69 11.89 -11.99
C LYS A 44 6.77 10.88 -12.38
N VAL A 45 6.67 10.31 -13.59
CA VAL A 45 7.59 9.26 -14.09
C VAL A 45 9.05 9.72 -14.05
N LYS A 46 9.33 10.99 -14.33
CA LYS A 46 10.70 11.55 -14.28
C LYS A 46 11.36 11.53 -12.91
N PHE A 47 10.61 11.30 -11.83
CA PHE A 47 11.12 11.22 -10.46
C PHE A 47 11.22 9.78 -9.96
N LEU A 48 10.94 8.79 -10.81
CA LEU A 48 11.02 7.37 -10.47
C LEU A 48 12.39 6.81 -10.87
N HIS A 49 12.87 5.87 -10.08
CA HIS A 49 14.03 5.07 -10.42
C HIS A 49 13.61 3.81 -11.19
N PRO A 50 14.51 3.20 -11.99
CA PRO A 50 14.26 1.89 -12.59
C PRO A 50 13.87 0.85 -11.53
N PHE A 51 13.05 -0.11 -11.93
CA PHE A 51 12.64 -1.21 -11.06
C PHE A 51 13.85 -2.00 -10.53
N LEU A 52 13.70 -2.64 -9.38
CA LEU A 52 14.77 -3.17 -8.51
C LEU A 52 15.64 -2.09 -7.83
N VAL A 53 16.09 -1.07 -8.56
CA VAL A 53 16.82 0.05 -7.95
C VAL A 53 15.90 0.89 -7.08
N SER A 54 14.65 1.09 -7.52
CA SER A 54 13.62 1.84 -6.80
C SER A 54 13.19 1.23 -5.47
N LEU A 55 13.51 -0.04 -5.19
CA LEU A 55 13.05 -0.74 -4.00
C LEU A 55 13.56 -0.08 -2.71
N TRP A 56 14.82 0.36 -2.69
CA TRP A 56 15.48 0.88 -1.49
C TRP A 56 16.14 2.24 -1.71
N LYS A 57 15.71 2.99 -2.72
CA LYS A 57 16.18 4.36 -2.98
C LYS A 57 15.21 5.39 -2.40
N PRO A 58 15.71 6.56 -1.96
CA PRO A 58 14.85 7.65 -1.50
C PRO A 58 13.84 8.04 -2.59
N ILE A 59 12.57 8.16 -2.21
CA ILE A 59 11.51 8.55 -3.12
C ILE A 59 11.31 10.06 -3.04
N SER A 60 11.19 10.72 -4.19
CA SER A 60 10.93 12.17 -4.25
C SER A 60 9.54 12.51 -3.74
N ASN A 61 9.41 13.57 -2.93
CA ASN A 61 8.12 14.09 -2.48
C ASN A 61 7.16 14.42 -3.64
N LYS A 62 7.66 14.62 -4.87
CA LYS A 62 6.84 14.96 -6.05
C LYS A 62 6.10 13.76 -6.67
N THR A 63 6.42 12.53 -6.24
CA THR A 63 5.81 11.30 -6.77
C THR A 63 4.42 11.03 -6.17
N VAL A 64 4.16 11.49 -4.95
CA VAL A 64 2.92 11.23 -4.21
C VAL A 64 2.01 12.46 -4.17
N ASN A 65 0.73 12.23 -3.86
CA ASN A 65 -0.22 13.31 -3.61
C ASN A 65 -0.32 13.55 -2.11
N TRP A 66 0.01 14.77 -1.66
CA TRP A 66 -0.03 15.15 -0.24
C TRP A 66 -1.39 15.71 0.22
N ASN A 67 -2.38 15.78 -0.67
CA ASN A 67 -3.68 16.31 -0.34
C ASN A 67 -4.38 15.42 0.69
N GLY A 68 -4.87 16.04 1.75
CA GLY A 68 -5.59 15.35 2.83
C GLY A 68 -4.70 14.81 3.96
N PHE A 69 -3.38 14.88 3.84
CA PHE A 69 -2.46 14.53 4.93
C PHE A 69 -1.94 15.77 5.64
N ASN A 70 -1.68 15.65 6.95
CA ASN A 70 -1.08 16.71 7.75
C ASN A 70 0.38 16.96 7.35
N CYS A 71 1.12 15.90 7.00
CA CYS A 71 2.48 16.01 6.48
C CYS A 71 2.48 16.30 4.97
N LYS A 72 3.48 17.10 4.53
CA LYS A 72 3.70 17.46 3.12
C LYS A 72 5.06 16.98 2.57
N SER A 73 5.79 16.18 3.34
CA SER A 73 7.06 15.58 2.95
C SER A 73 7.26 14.24 3.67
N PHE A 74 8.09 13.36 3.11
CA PHE A 74 8.47 12.11 3.74
C PHE A 74 9.27 12.32 5.03
N GLU A 75 10.07 13.40 5.10
CA GLU A 75 10.77 13.81 6.31
C GLU A 75 9.81 14.08 7.47
N CYS A 76 8.70 14.79 7.23
CA CYS A 76 7.65 15.00 8.23
C CYS A 76 7.02 13.68 8.70
N LEU A 77 6.79 12.73 7.79
CA LEU A 77 6.23 11.42 8.14
C LEU A 77 7.21 10.58 8.97
N ASN A 78 8.50 10.63 8.64
CA ASN A 78 9.54 9.91 9.37
C ASN A 78 9.71 10.45 10.79
N GLY A 79 9.50 11.74 11.02
CA GLY A 79 9.50 12.34 12.37
C GLY A 79 8.28 11.97 13.24
N ARG A 80 7.34 11.17 12.74
CA ARG A 80 6.09 10.83 13.43
C ARG A 80 5.89 9.33 13.55
N LYS A 81 5.30 8.90 14.67
CA LYS A 81 4.78 7.54 14.81
C LYS A 81 3.37 7.49 14.25
N LEU A 82 3.21 6.93 13.05
CA LEU A 82 1.91 6.90 12.35
C LEU A 82 0.98 5.81 12.89
N ASN A 83 1.55 4.69 13.31
CA ASN A 83 0.90 3.59 14.01
C ASN A 83 1.94 2.77 14.80
N ARG A 84 1.53 1.66 15.45
CA ARG A 84 2.44 0.81 16.24
C ARG A 84 3.58 0.24 15.39
N ASP A 85 3.29 -0.12 14.15
CA ASP A 85 4.16 -0.88 13.26
C ASP A 85 4.86 -0.04 12.20
N CYS A 86 4.66 1.28 12.27
CA CYS A 86 5.17 2.21 11.29
C CYS A 86 5.79 3.45 11.92
N PHE A 87 7.07 3.29 12.24
CA PHE A 87 7.98 4.33 12.67
C PHE A 87 9.17 4.35 11.71
N HIS A 88 9.43 5.48 11.05
CA HIS A 88 10.40 5.61 9.95
C HIS A 88 10.16 4.71 8.72
N CYS A 89 8.91 4.30 8.43
CA CYS A 89 8.61 3.45 7.26
C CYS A 89 9.00 4.05 5.90
N PHE A 90 9.11 5.37 5.81
CA PHE A 90 9.43 6.06 4.56
C PHE A 90 10.94 6.32 4.42
N ASP A 91 11.74 6.02 5.44
CA ASP A 91 13.19 6.05 5.36
C ASP A 91 13.72 4.70 4.87
N LEU A 92 13.91 4.59 3.56
CA LEU A 92 14.39 3.36 2.93
C LEU A 92 15.91 3.17 3.05
N VAL A 93 16.66 4.22 3.41
CA VAL A 93 18.14 4.20 3.41
C VAL A 93 18.69 4.06 4.82
N ASN A 94 18.24 4.89 5.76
CA ASN A 94 18.68 4.86 7.15
C ASN A 94 17.70 4.13 8.06
N GLY A 95 16.51 3.81 7.56
CA GLY A 95 15.51 3.05 8.31
C GLY A 95 15.78 1.54 8.32
N TYR A 96 14.87 0.80 8.96
CA TYR A 96 14.98 -0.65 9.17
C TYR A 96 14.12 -1.47 8.18
N GLU A 97 13.44 -0.82 7.26
CA GLU A 97 12.44 -1.47 6.40
C GLU A 97 13.05 -2.55 5.48
N ASN A 98 14.31 -2.39 5.04
CA ASN A 98 15.04 -3.40 4.26
C ASN A 98 15.42 -4.66 5.07
N GLN A 99 15.50 -4.56 6.38
CA GLN A 99 15.88 -5.67 7.27
C GLN A 99 14.68 -6.29 7.97
N ARG A 100 13.50 -5.64 7.93
CA ARG A 100 12.29 -6.00 8.67
C ARG A 100 11.77 -7.42 8.44
N PHE A 101 12.03 -7.99 7.27
CA PHE A 101 11.61 -9.34 6.89
C PHE A 101 12.77 -10.26 6.52
N VAL A 102 14.00 -9.79 6.76
CA VAL A 102 15.25 -10.54 6.52
C VAL A 102 15.90 -10.94 7.85
N LYS A 103 15.78 -10.08 8.87
CA LYS A 103 16.33 -10.33 10.20
C LYS A 103 15.21 -10.45 11.22
N SER A 104 15.25 -11.51 12.01
CA SER A 104 14.33 -11.69 13.13
C SER A 104 14.68 -10.70 14.25
N LYS A 105 13.65 -10.03 14.79
CA LYS A 105 13.71 -9.29 16.06
C LYS A 105 13.14 -10.10 17.21
N SER A 106 12.20 -11.01 16.92
CA SER A 106 11.53 -11.86 17.89
C SER A 106 11.46 -13.31 17.40
N LYS A 107 11.34 -14.24 18.34
CA LYS A 107 11.17 -15.68 18.05
C LYS A 107 9.93 -16.00 17.19
N ASN A 108 8.98 -15.07 17.09
CA ASN A 108 7.72 -15.25 16.37
C ASN A 108 7.68 -14.46 15.05
N ASP A 109 8.81 -13.91 14.60
CA ASP A 109 8.87 -13.19 13.34
C ASP A 109 8.99 -14.16 12.16
N PHE A 110 8.07 -14.07 11.20
CA PHE A 110 8.20 -14.74 9.92
C PHE A 110 9.14 -13.96 9.00
N LEU A 111 10.19 -14.62 8.52
CA LEU A 111 11.12 -14.07 7.53
C LEU A 111 10.68 -14.46 6.11
N VAL A 112 11.19 -13.72 5.12
CA VAL A 112 10.94 -14.03 3.71
C VAL A 112 11.42 -15.44 3.37
N ASP A 113 12.59 -15.83 3.87
CA ASP A 113 13.13 -17.16 3.56
C ASP A 113 12.29 -18.29 4.19
N ASP A 114 11.65 -18.05 5.34
CA ASP A 114 10.72 -19.02 5.95
C ASP A 114 9.46 -19.18 5.08
N VAL A 115 8.92 -18.07 4.60
CA VAL A 115 7.77 -18.04 3.69
C VAL A 115 8.06 -18.80 2.40
N LEU A 116 9.22 -18.58 1.79
CA LEU A 116 9.60 -19.25 0.54
C LEU A 116 9.81 -20.76 0.73
N GLN A 117 10.31 -21.18 1.89
CA GLN A 117 10.45 -22.58 2.25
C GLN A 117 9.10 -23.30 2.37
N LEU A 118 8.05 -22.64 2.91
CA LEU A 118 6.71 -23.22 3.01
C LEU A 118 6.13 -23.63 1.64
N GLY A 119 6.44 -22.87 0.60
CA GLY A 119 6.01 -23.18 -0.76
C GLY A 119 7.00 -24.01 -1.56
N ASN A 120 8.07 -24.53 -0.94
CA ASN A 120 9.13 -25.29 -1.59
C ASN A 120 9.68 -24.59 -2.86
N GLY A 121 9.79 -23.25 -2.83
CA GLY A 121 10.21 -22.44 -3.97
C GLY A 121 9.16 -22.19 -5.07
N GLY A 122 7.94 -22.71 -4.92
CA GLY A 122 6.85 -22.53 -5.91
C GLY A 122 6.06 -21.23 -5.80
N ILE A 123 6.36 -20.37 -4.81
CA ILE A 123 5.66 -19.09 -4.61
C ILE A 123 6.18 -18.09 -5.64
N ILE A 124 5.39 -17.85 -6.69
CA ILE A 124 5.70 -16.84 -7.72
C ILE A 124 4.89 -15.55 -7.56
N ILE A 125 3.72 -15.64 -6.91
CA ILE A 125 2.82 -14.53 -6.64
C ILE A 125 2.32 -14.62 -5.19
N GLY A 126 2.30 -13.49 -4.49
CA GLY A 126 1.79 -13.38 -3.13
C GLY A 126 0.83 -12.19 -2.96
N PHE A 127 0.12 -12.18 -1.84
CA PHE A 127 -0.78 -11.11 -1.47
C PHE A 127 -0.50 -10.63 -0.04
N ASP A 128 -0.17 -9.35 0.11
CA ASP A 128 0.23 -8.74 1.37
C ASP A 128 -0.84 -7.77 1.84
N ILE A 129 -1.53 -8.11 2.94
CA ILE A 129 -2.48 -7.22 3.62
C ILE A 129 -1.79 -6.71 4.86
N GLY A 130 -1.25 -5.51 4.76
CA GLY A 130 -0.41 -4.96 5.79
C GLY A 130 -0.66 -3.49 6.00
N ILE A 131 -0.15 -3.02 7.12
CA ILE A 131 0.01 -1.61 7.40
C ILE A 131 1.50 -1.32 7.32
N GLY A 132 1.93 -0.53 6.35
CA GLY A 132 3.34 -0.22 6.14
C GLY A 132 3.65 0.28 4.74
N SER A 133 4.94 0.40 4.44
CA SER A 133 5.44 0.98 3.19
C SER A 133 5.72 -0.03 2.07
N GLY A 134 5.22 -1.27 2.19
CA GLY A 134 5.37 -2.33 1.18
C GLY A 134 6.71 -3.07 1.24
N SER A 135 7.38 -3.09 2.37
CA SER A 135 8.72 -3.66 2.50
C SER A 135 8.76 -5.18 2.39
N PHE A 136 7.69 -5.88 2.75
CA PHE A 136 7.59 -7.32 2.50
C PHE A 136 7.59 -7.61 1.00
N ALA A 137 6.75 -6.90 0.23
CA ALA A 137 6.73 -6.99 -1.22
C ALA A 137 8.07 -6.61 -1.87
N ALA A 138 8.77 -5.62 -1.32
CA ALA A 138 10.10 -5.25 -1.79
C ALA A 138 11.11 -6.39 -1.64
N VAL A 139 11.22 -6.99 -0.45
CA VAL A 139 12.15 -8.11 -0.21
C VAL A 139 11.75 -9.34 -1.05
N MET A 140 10.45 -9.62 -1.18
CA MET A 140 9.95 -10.70 -2.04
C MET A 140 10.30 -10.47 -3.51
N SER A 141 10.27 -9.23 -3.99
CA SER A 141 10.65 -8.91 -5.38
C SER A 141 12.14 -9.12 -5.65
N GLU A 142 13.01 -8.95 -4.66
CA GLU A 142 14.44 -9.33 -4.77
C GLU A 142 14.64 -10.85 -4.91
N ARG A 143 13.64 -11.64 -4.54
CA ARG A 143 13.59 -13.11 -4.70
C ARG A 143 12.77 -13.54 -5.91
N ASN A 144 12.51 -12.62 -6.85
CA ASN A 144 11.69 -12.83 -8.05
C ASN A 144 10.23 -13.22 -7.76
N VAL A 145 9.70 -12.84 -6.59
CA VAL A 145 8.30 -13.06 -6.25
C VAL A 145 7.51 -11.76 -6.37
N THR A 146 6.42 -11.80 -7.13
CA THR A 146 5.55 -10.64 -7.28
C THR A 146 4.53 -10.62 -6.16
N VAL A 147 4.55 -9.58 -5.33
CA VAL A 147 3.55 -9.42 -4.26
C VAL A 147 2.67 -8.23 -4.57
N ILE A 148 1.36 -8.48 -4.54
CA ILE A 148 0.36 -7.43 -4.59
C ILE A 148 0.10 -7.00 -3.15
N THR A 149 0.40 -5.74 -2.82
CA THR A 149 0.23 -5.19 -1.49
C THR A 149 -1.04 -4.34 -1.41
N SER A 150 -1.84 -4.60 -0.40
CA SER A 150 -2.96 -3.76 0.02
C SER A 150 -2.66 -3.12 1.36
N THR A 151 -2.70 -1.79 1.40
CA THR A 151 -2.51 -0.99 2.62
C THR A 151 -3.46 0.20 2.62
N LEU A 152 -3.74 0.74 3.81
CA LEU A 152 -4.56 1.93 3.97
C LEU A 152 -3.68 3.19 3.99
N ASN A 153 -4.16 4.29 3.40
CA ASN A 153 -3.50 5.59 3.42
C ASN A 153 -3.75 6.35 4.76
N VAL A 154 -3.54 5.68 5.90
CA VAL A 154 -3.80 6.30 7.22
C VAL A 154 -2.67 7.25 7.58
N ASN A 155 -2.94 8.55 7.65
CA ASN A 155 -1.97 9.60 7.99
C ASN A 155 -0.77 9.74 7.03
N GLY A 156 -0.80 9.09 5.87
CA GLY A 156 0.24 9.21 4.85
C GLY A 156 -0.11 8.50 3.54
N PRO A 157 0.57 8.85 2.43
CA PRO A 157 0.30 8.30 1.09
C PRO A 157 1.02 6.97 0.86
N PHE A 158 0.65 5.93 1.61
CA PHE A 158 1.30 4.61 1.55
C PHE A 158 1.20 3.94 0.17
N ASN A 159 0.02 3.94 -0.44
CA ASN A 159 -0.20 3.27 -1.73
C ASN A 159 0.63 3.91 -2.85
N GLU A 160 0.65 5.24 -2.93
CA GLU A 160 1.46 5.96 -3.90
C GLU A 160 2.95 5.82 -3.62
N PHE A 161 3.37 5.72 -2.35
CA PHE A 161 4.76 5.44 -2.00
C PHE A 161 5.20 4.05 -2.46
N ILE A 162 4.37 3.02 -2.23
CA ILE A 162 4.62 1.65 -2.71
C ILE A 162 4.71 1.63 -4.23
N ALA A 163 3.75 2.27 -4.92
CA ALA A 163 3.77 2.35 -6.38
C ALA A 163 5.00 3.10 -6.91
N ALA A 164 5.48 4.14 -6.23
CA ALA A 164 6.68 4.88 -6.62
C ALA A 164 7.97 4.04 -6.47
N ARG A 165 7.95 3.00 -5.63
CA ARG A 165 9.01 1.98 -5.54
C ARG A 165 8.94 0.95 -6.67
N GLY A 166 7.93 1.03 -7.54
CA GLY A 166 7.68 0.07 -8.61
C GLY A 166 6.97 -1.22 -8.16
N LEU A 167 6.37 -1.20 -6.97
CA LEU A 167 5.64 -2.35 -6.41
C LEU A 167 4.14 -2.25 -6.71
N PHE A 168 3.47 -3.41 -6.75
CA PHE A 168 2.03 -3.47 -6.99
C PHE A 168 1.27 -3.08 -5.72
N SER A 169 0.63 -1.92 -5.76
CA SER A 169 -0.23 -1.43 -4.67
C SER A 169 -1.68 -1.43 -5.14
N VAL A 170 -2.56 -2.06 -4.36
CA VAL A 170 -4.01 -2.05 -4.58
C VAL A 170 -4.70 -1.43 -3.38
N TYR A 171 -5.61 -0.51 -3.65
CA TYR A 171 -6.47 0.04 -2.60
C TYR A 171 -7.69 -0.85 -2.45
N LEU A 172 -7.84 -1.49 -1.29
CA LEU A 172 -9.00 -2.31 -0.96
C LEU A 172 -9.78 -1.68 0.18
N SER A 173 -11.11 -1.66 0.03
CA SER A 173 -12.03 -1.37 1.13
C SER A 173 -12.10 -2.54 2.10
N LEU A 174 -12.47 -2.26 3.35
CA LEU A 174 -12.59 -3.29 4.40
C LEU A 174 -13.63 -4.37 4.07
N ASP A 175 -14.61 -4.06 3.22
CA ASP A 175 -15.68 -4.98 2.82
C ASP A 175 -15.35 -5.79 1.54
N HIS A 176 -14.13 -5.66 1.01
CA HIS A 176 -13.76 -6.35 -0.22
C HIS A 176 -13.56 -7.85 0.04
N ARG A 177 -14.45 -8.69 -0.51
CA ARG A 177 -14.24 -10.13 -0.55
C ARG A 177 -13.42 -10.49 -1.77
N PHE A 178 -12.31 -11.18 -1.55
CA PHE A 178 -11.54 -11.73 -2.64
C PHE A 178 -12.28 -12.91 -3.27
N PRO A 179 -12.47 -12.91 -4.59
CA PRO A 179 -12.97 -14.09 -5.31
C PRO A 179 -11.83 -15.09 -5.48
N PHE A 180 -11.26 -15.60 -4.37
CA PHE A 180 -10.31 -16.71 -4.45
C PHE A 180 -11.06 -17.96 -4.89
N VAL A 181 -10.59 -18.59 -5.97
CA VAL A 181 -11.05 -19.92 -6.35
C VAL A 181 -10.61 -20.87 -5.24
N GLN A 182 -11.54 -21.71 -4.76
CA GLN A 182 -11.45 -22.52 -3.54
C GLN A 182 -10.27 -23.53 -3.49
N SER A 183 -9.35 -23.52 -4.46
CA SER A 183 -8.19 -24.40 -4.58
C SER A 183 -6.83 -23.69 -4.54
N SER A 184 -6.76 -22.37 -4.44
CA SER A 184 -5.50 -21.66 -4.18
C SER A 184 -5.54 -21.04 -2.78
N ILE A 185 -4.62 -21.46 -1.91
CA ILE A 185 -4.40 -20.80 -0.62
C ILE A 185 -3.38 -19.69 -0.89
N PRO A 186 -3.79 -18.42 -1.04
CA PRO A 186 -2.82 -17.33 -1.02
C PRO A 186 -2.22 -17.29 0.38
N LEU A 187 -0.89 -17.36 0.47
CA LEU A 187 -0.20 -17.11 1.72
C LEU A 187 -0.33 -15.61 2.03
N SER A 188 -1.27 -15.25 2.89
CA SER A 188 -1.42 -13.89 3.39
C SER A 188 -0.51 -13.69 4.61
N ASN A 189 0.39 -12.73 4.54
CA ASN A 189 1.11 -12.28 5.72
C ASN A 189 0.36 -11.09 6.34
N SER A 190 0.12 -11.13 7.65
CA SER A 190 -0.43 -10.01 8.42
C SER A 190 0.30 -9.99 9.76
N LYS A 191 1.20 -9.01 9.95
CA LYS A 191 1.77 -8.76 11.27
C LYS A 191 0.69 -8.09 12.13
N LYS A 192 0.29 -8.76 13.22
CA LYS A 192 -0.56 -8.20 14.28
C LYS A 192 0.16 -7.12 15.07
#